data_AF-A0AAX6QCF0-F1
#
_entry.id   AF-A0AAX6QCF0-F1
#
_cell.length_a   1.000
_cell.length_b   1.000
_cell.length_c   1.000
_cell.angle_alpha   90.00
_cell.angle_beta   90.00
_cell.angle_gamma   90.00
#
_symmetry.space_group_name_H-M   'P 1'
#
loop_
_entity.id
_entity.type
_entity.pdbx_description
1 polymer ?
#
loop_
_entity_poly.entity_id
_entity_poly.type
_entity_poly.pdbx_seq_one_letter_code
_entity_poly.pdbx_strand_id
1 'polypeptide(L)'
;MDYVLSGSDYYFFTPYVYPSTWPEDDIFRQTISLLIVTNLGAFVLYFFCATLSYYFIYDHSLMKHPQFLENQVYREIKFTIQSMPWISIPTVALFLLEVRGYSKLYEEIEFPHGWLQLIVSIISFLFFTDMLIYWIHRGLHHKLVYKRIHKPHHMWKITTPFASHAFHPLDGFLQSLPYHIYPFVFPLHKLVYLGLYIFVNVWTISIHDGDFRVPRIFRPFINGSAHHTDHHLFFDYNYGQYFTLWDRIGGSFKNPSSFEGKGPHSYVKNMTEQKCSSPSENGYKKEKLGNGELTKIE
;
A
#
# COMPACT_ATOMS: atom_id res chain seq x y z
N MET A 1 11.58 -12.64 12.60
CA MET A 1 11.27 -11.83 13.79
C MET A 1 12.25 -12.08 14.93
N ASP A 2 12.85 -13.26 15.03
CA ASP A 2 13.79 -13.64 16.10
C ASP A 2 14.88 -12.59 16.34
N TYR A 3 15.65 -12.20 15.31
CA TYR A 3 16.69 -11.18 15.46
C TYR A 3 16.18 -9.82 15.96
N VAL A 4 15.00 -9.44 15.50
CA VAL A 4 14.36 -8.17 15.90
C VAL A 4 13.91 -8.25 17.36
N LEU A 5 13.31 -9.36 17.76
CA LEU A 5 12.84 -9.60 19.12
C LEU A 5 14.02 -9.71 20.09
N SER A 6 15.00 -10.57 19.82
CA SER A 6 16.21 -10.73 20.64
C SER A 6 16.99 -9.42 20.77
N GLY A 7 17.12 -8.64 19.69
CA GLY A 7 17.72 -7.31 19.76
C GLY A 7 16.92 -6.36 20.65
N SER A 8 15.59 -6.36 20.52
CA SER A 8 14.71 -5.51 21.33
C SER A 8 14.74 -5.91 22.81
N ASP A 9 14.78 -7.21 23.10
CA ASP A 9 14.92 -7.73 24.46
C ASP A 9 16.25 -7.31 25.07
N TYR A 10 17.36 -7.55 24.37
CA TYR A 10 18.71 -7.21 24.85
C TYR A 10 18.89 -5.71 25.11
N TYR A 11 18.48 -4.85 24.18
CA TYR A 11 18.75 -3.41 24.28
C TYR A 11 17.69 -2.62 25.04
N PHE A 12 16.44 -3.12 25.14
CA PHE A 12 15.33 -2.32 25.65
C PHE A 12 14.41 -3.05 26.63
N PHE A 13 13.83 -4.19 26.25
CA PHE A 13 12.79 -4.79 27.09
C PHE A 13 13.34 -5.43 28.37
N THR A 14 14.44 -6.20 28.30
CA THR A 14 15.06 -6.82 29.49
C THR A 14 15.58 -5.77 30.48
N PRO A 15 16.28 -4.71 30.05
CA PRO A 15 16.83 -3.74 31.01
C PRO A 15 15.80 -2.76 31.59
N TYR A 16 14.73 -2.42 30.86
CA TYR A 16 13.88 -1.28 31.21
C TYR A 16 12.38 -1.57 31.34
N VAL A 17 11.88 -2.68 30.80
CA VAL A 17 10.43 -2.92 30.71
C VAL A 17 9.99 -4.11 31.55
N TYR A 18 10.63 -5.26 31.38
CA TYR A 18 10.25 -6.49 32.08
C TYR A 18 11.04 -6.67 33.37
N PRO A 19 10.42 -7.18 34.45
CA PRO A 19 11.15 -7.56 35.65
C PRO A 19 12.07 -8.74 35.34
N SER A 20 13.17 -8.85 36.08
CA SER A 20 14.14 -9.96 35.93
C SER A 20 13.53 -11.35 36.17
N THR A 21 12.35 -11.42 36.80
CA THR A 21 11.60 -12.66 37.02
C THR A 21 10.79 -13.13 35.81
N TRP A 22 10.74 -12.36 34.72
CA TRP A 22 9.97 -12.72 33.52
C TRP A 22 10.91 -13.13 32.36
N PRO A 23 11.07 -14.44 32.10
CA PRO A 23 12.04 -14.94 31.10
C PRO A 23 11.74 -14.49 29.66
N GLU A 24 12.78 -14.33 28.84
CA GLU A 24 12.69 -13.94 27.42
C GLU A 24 11.92 -14.96 26.55
N ASP A 25 11.90 -16.23 26.96
CA ASP A 25 11.20 -17.33 26.27
C ASP A 25 9.74 -17.50 26.74
N ASP A 26 9.27 -16.71 27.70
CA ASP A 26 7.89 -16.73 28.14
C ASP A 26 6.93 -16.31 27.03
N ILE A 27 5.84 -17.06 26.84
CA ILE A 27 4.92 -16.85 25.71
C ILE A 27 4.18 -15.52 25.80
N PHE A 28 3.82 -15.06 27.00
CA PHE A 28 3.10 -13.81 27.18
C PHE A 28 4.04 -12.63 26.94
N ARG A 29 5.27 -12.72 27.46
CA ARG A 29 6.32 -11.73 27.19
C ARG A 29 6.57 -11.60 25.70
N GLN A 30 6.87 -12.71 25.02
CA GLN A 30 7.10 -12.72 23.57
C GLN A 30 5.93 -12.13 22.79
N THR A 31 4.69 -12.49 23.15
CA THR A 31 3.50 -11.97 22.47
C THR A 31 3.38 -10.45 22.63
N ILE A 32 3.59 -9.92 23.84
CA ILE A 32 3.52 -8.48 24.12
C ILE A 32 4.66 -7.75 23.40
N SER A 33 5.89 -8.23 23.51
CA SER A 33 7.05 -7.67 22.82
C SER A 33 6.85 -7.64 21.31
N LEU A 34 6.39 -8.76 20.72
CA LEU A 34 6.11 -8.84 19.29
C LEU A 34 5.01 -7.86 18.87
N LEU A 35 3.96 -7.69 19.67
CA LEU A 35 2.91 -6.71 19.38
C LEU A 35 3.46 -5.28 19.38
N ILE A 36 4.27 -4.92 20.37
CA ILE A 36 4.90 -3.59 20.47
C ILE A 36 5.83 -3.35 19.27
N VAL A 37 6.76 -4.27 19.03
CA VAL A 37 7.79 -4.10 17.99
C VAL A 37 7.18 -4.15 16.60
N THR A 38 6.20 -5.01 16.35
CA THR A 38 5.52 -5.09 15.06
C THR A 38 4.79 -3.78 14.74
N ASN A 39 4.05 -3.22 15.70
CA ASN A 39 3.36 -1.94 15.50
C ASN A 39 4.34 -0.78 15.32
N LEU A 40 5.34 -0.67 16.19
CA LEU A 40 6.33 0.40 16.10
C LEU A 40 7.11 0.32 14.79
N GLY A 41 7.59 -0.87 14.42
CA GLY A 41 8.30 -1.12 13.17
C GLY A 41 7.44 -0.82 11.94
N ALA A 42 6.17 -1.26 11.94
CA ALA A 42 5.23 -0.96 10.87
C ALA A 42 5.00 0.56 10.73
N PHE A 43 4.76 1.28 11.83
CA PHE A 43 4.59 2.73 11.79
C PHE A 43 5.84 3.46 11.33
N VAL A 44 7.02 3.10 11.84
CA VAL A 44 8.30 3.71 11.43
C VAL A 44 8.51 3.50 9.94
N LEU A 45 8.38 2.27 9.44
CA LEU A 45 8.58 1.96 8.03
C LEU A 45 7.54 2.69 7.15
N TYR A 46 6.27 2.64 7.54
CA TYR A 46 5.19 3.33 6.83
C TYR A 46 5.42 4.83 6.77
N PHE A 47 5.58 5.51 7.91
CA PHE A 47 5.75 6.96 7.94
C PHE A 47 7.04 7.38 7.25
N PHE A 48 8.14 6.66 7.45
CA PHE A 48 9.40 6.99 6.79
C PHE A 48 9.27 6.88 5.26
N CYS A 49 8.87 5.71 4.74
CA CYS A 49 8.80 5.48 3.30
C CYS A 49 7.70 6.28 2.62
N ALA A 50 6.50 6.38 3.22
CA ALA A 50 5.40 7.15 2.63
C ALA A 50 5.70 8.65 2.65
N THR A 51 6.34 9.18 3.69
CA THR A 51 6.76 10.59 3.73
C THR A 51 7.82 10.88 2.68
N LEU A 52 8.84 10.03 2.55
CA LEU A 52 9.85 10.20 1.49
C LEU A 52 9.23 10.15 0.10
N SER A 53 8.37 9.17 -0.17
CA SER A 53 7.65 9.08 -1.45
C SER A 53 6.77 10.32 -1.67
N TYR A 54 6.04 10.77 -0.65
CA TYR A 54 5.17 11.95 -0.76
C TYR A 54 5.95 13.22 -1.10
N TYR A 55 7.09 13.49 -0.47
CA TYR A 55 7.84 14.72 -0.72
C TYR A 55 8.74 14.67 -1.96
N PHE A 56 9.30 13.51 -2.30
CA PHE A 56 10.33 13.40 -3.34
C PHE A 56 9.86 12.74 -4.64
N ILE A 57 8.76 11.99 -4.63
CA ILE A 57 8.28 11.21 -5.77
C ILE A 57 6.88 11.66 -6.22
N TYR A 58 5.96 11.83 -5.27
CA TYR A 58 4.56 12.15 -5.54
C TYR A 58 4.42 13.53 -6.20
N ASP A 59 3.77 13.56 -7.36
CA ASP A 59 3.42 14.81 -8.01
C ASP A 59 2.12 15.39 -7.43
N HIS A 60 2.29 16.46 -6.65
CA HIS A 60 1.23 17.16 -5.96
C HIS A 60 0.21 17.83 -6.90
N SER A 61 0.49 17.93 -8.20
CA SER A 61 -0.48 18.39 -9.19
C SER A 61 -1.73 17.50 -9.21
N LEU A 62 -1.58 16.20 -8.92
CA LEU A 62 -2.68 15.23 -8.84
C LEU A 62 -3.74 15.61 -7.81
N MET A 63 -3.38 16.38 -6.77
CA MET A 63 -4.33 16.85 -5.75
C MET A 63 -5.37 17.84 -6.31
N LYS A 64 -5.16 18.37 -7.51
CA LYS A 64 -6.12 19.23 -8.23
C LYS A 64 -7.17 18.41 -8.99
N HIS A 65 -7.02 17.09 -9.07
CA HIS A 65 -7.98 16.22 -9.75
C HIS A 65 -9.34 16.24 -9.01
N PRO A 66 -10.49 16.32 -9.69
CA PRO A 66 -11.81 16.45 -9.06
C PRO A 66 -12.23 15.24 -8.22
N GLN A 67 -11.57 14.09 -8.42
CA GLN A 67 -11.78 12.90 -7.61
C GLN A 67 -10.82 12.80 -6.41
N PHE A 68 -9.91 13.76 -6.25
CA PHE A 68 -9.11 13.91 -5.04
C PHE A 68 -10.01 14.47 -3.94
N LEU A 69 -10.07 13.79 -2.80
CA LEU A 69 -11.01 14.14 -1.74
C LEU A 69 -10.47 15.27 -0.86
N GLU A 70 -11.40 16.00 -0.23
CA GLU A 70 -11.02 17.00 0.77
C GLU A 70 -10.33 16.32 1.97
N ASN A 71 -9.22 16.93 2.42
CA ASN A 71 -8.37 16.44 3.51
C ASN A 71 -7.91 14.98 3.32
N GLN A 72 -7.76 14.52 2.08
CA GLN A 72 -7.52 13.11 1.77
C GLN A 72 -6.29 12.55 2.49
N VAL A 73 -5.14 13.23 2.43
CA VAL A 73 -3.90 12.78 3.08
C VAL A 73 -4.09 12.55 4.59
N TYR A 74 -4.74 13.48 5.28
CA TYR A 74 -5.06 13.33 6.70
C TYR A 74 -5.97 12.12 6.95
N ARG A 75 -6.98 11.91 6.10
CA ARG A 75 -7.93 10.81 6.22
C ARG A 75 -7.27 9.44 5.95
N GLU A 76 -6.40 9.37 4.96
CA GLU A 76 -5.57 8.20 4.65
C GLU A 76 -4.69 7.83 5.86
N ILE A 77 -3.91 8.80 6.37
CA ILE A 77 -3.06 8.61 7.55
C ILE A 77 -3.88 8.16 8.77
N LYS A 78 -4.99 8.85 9.05
CA LYS A 78 -5.88 8.50 10.17
C LYS A 78 -6.39 7.08 10.05
N PHE A 79 -6.79 6.66 8.85
CA PHE A 79 -7.32 5.32 8.64
C PHE A 79 -6.23 4.25 8.78
N THR A 80 -5.02 4.51 8.30
CA THR A 80 -3.85 3.65 8.53
C THR A 80 -3.55 3.49 10.03
N ILE A 81 -3.47 4.59 10.79
CA ILE A 81 -3.21 4.55 12.25
C ILE A 81 -4.28 3.73 12.98
N GLN A 82 -5.54 3.87 12.57
CA GLN A 82 -6.65 3.13 13.18
C GLN A 82 -6.65 1.65 12.83
N SER A 83 -6.18 1.26 11.64
CA SER A 83 -6.27 -0.12 11.14
C SER A 83 -5.06 -0.98 11.49
N MET A 84 -3.84 -0.43 11.44
CA MET A 84 -2.58 -1.17 11.67
C MET A 84 -2.55 -2.00 12.96
N PRO A 85 -2.97 -1.47 14.13
CA PRO A 85 -3.00 -2.27 15.36
C PRO A 85 -3.85 -3.53 15.24
N TRP A 86 -4.98 -3.46 14.54
CA TRP A 86 -5.85 -4.61 14.35
C TRP A 86 -5.29 -5.62 13.35
N ILE A 87 -4.57 -5.15 12.32
CA ILE A 87 -3.85 -6.02 11.37
C ILE A 87 -2.74 -6.78 12.10
N SER A 88 -2.03 -6.11 13.03
CA SER A 88 -0.90 -6.71 13.73
C SER A 88 -1.28 -7.87 14.64
N ILE A 89 -2.50 -7.93 15.20
CA ILE A 89 -2.92 -9.00 16.11
C ILE A 89 -2.78 -10.39 15.48
N PRO A 90 -3.44 -10.71 14.34
CA PRO A 90 -3.26 -12.01 13.69
C PRO A 90 -1.85 -12.20 13.10
N THR A 91 -1.18 -11.12 12.67
CA THR A 91 0.22 -11.19 12.20
C THR A 91 1.18 -11.61 13.32
N VAL A 92 0.98 -11.10 14.54
CA VAL A 92 1.79 -11.45 15.72
C VAL A 92 1.61 -12.93 16.08
N ALA A 93 0.43 -13.51 15.87
CA ALA A 93 0.25 -14.95 16.04
C ALA A 93 1.15 -15.75 15.08
N LEU A 94 1.29 -15.32 13.82
CA LEU A 94 2.22 -15.94 12.87
C LEU A 94 3.68 -15.72 13.26
N PHE A 95 4.05 -14.52 13.70
CA PHE A 95 5.40 -14.25 14.20
C PHE A 95 5.74 -15.02 15.47
N LEU A 96 4.78 -15.26 16.35
CA LEU A 96 4.97 -16.08 17.53
C LEU A 96 5.25 -17.53 17.12
N LEU A 97 4.48 -18.09 16.18
CA LEU A 97 4.75 -19.41 15.63
C LEU A 97 6.12 -19.49 14.96
N GLU A 98 6.52 -18.44 14.25
CA GLU A 98 7.85 -18.31 13.63
C GLU A 98 8.96 -18.39 14.68
N VAL A 99 8.91 -17.54 15.71
CA VAL A 99 9.90 -17.47 16.81
C VAL A 99 9.94 -18.76 17.63
N ARG A 100 8.82 -19.48 17.68
CA ARG A 100 8.71 -20.79 18.34
C ARG A 100 9.21 -21.96 17.48
N GLY A 101 9.77 -21.70 16.31
CA GLY A 101 10.40 -22.71 15.47
C GLY A 101 9.43 -23.51 14.59
N TYR A 102 8.18 -23.06 14.42
CA TYR A 102 7.23 -23.72 13.51
C TYR A 102 7.41 -23.30 12.04
N SER A 103 8.26 -22.31 11.77
CA SER A 103 8.61 -21.90 10.41
C SER A 103 9.83 -22.67 9.89
N LYS A 104 10.05 -22.63 8.57
CA LYS A 104 11.24 -23.15 7.89
C LYS A 104 12.31 -22.08 7.68
N LEU A 105 12.32 -21.05 8.52
CA LEU A 105 13.36 -20.03 8.46
C LEU A 105 14.70 -20.60 8.94
N TYR A 106 15.76 -20.31 8.19
CA TYR A 106 17.11 -20.79 8.51
C TYR A 106 18.12 -19.63 8.55
N GLU A 107 19.25 -19.86 9.24
CA GLU A 107 20.32 -18.88 9.43
C GLU A 107 21.58 -19.22 8.64
N GLU A 108 21.92 -20.50 8.54
CA GLU A 108 23.17 -20.93 7.94
C GLU A 108 23.06 -21.00 6.41
N ILE A 109 24.07 -20.48 5.72
CA ILE A 109 24.19 -20.55 4.26
C ILE A 109 25.29 -21.56 3.93
N GLU A 110 24.92 -22.71 3.37
CA GLU A 110 25.87 -23.75 2.98
C GLU A 110 26.54 -23.42 1.63
N PHE A 111 27.86 -23.30 1.61
CA PHE A 111 28.61 -23.00 0.39
C PHE A 111 29.01 -24.27 -0.38
N PRO A 112 29.01 -24.25 -1.74
CA PRO A 112 28.80 -23.09 -2.63
C PRO A 112 27.35 -22.87 -3.09
N HIS A 113 26.44 -23.82 -2.84
CA HIS A 113 25.07 -23.81 -3.39
C HIS A 113 24.14 -22.77 -2.73
N GLY A 114 24.52 -22.25 -1.57
CA GLY A 114 23.71 -21.30 -0.79
C GLY A 114 23.31 -20.04 -1.55
N TRP A 115 24.21 -19.47 -2.37
CA TRP A 115 23.86 -18.29 -3.18
C TRP A 115 22.75 -18.55 -4.20
N LEU A 116 22.80 -19.70 -4.88
CA LEU A 116 21.76 -20.10 -5.82
C LEU A 116 20.44 -20.33 -5.09
N GLN A 117 20.49 -20.99 -3.92
CA GLN A 117 19.30 -21.21 -3.09
C GLN A 117 18.67 -19.88 -2.63
N LEU A 118 19.46 -18.87 -2.26
CA LEU A 118 18.95 -17.55 -1.90
C LEU A 118 18.25 -16.87 -3.08
N ILE A 119 18.87 -16.84 -4.26
CA ILE A 119 18.27 -16.23 -5.46
C ILE A 119 16.97 -16.94 -5.84
N VAL A 120 16.98 -18.27 -5.86
CA VAL A 120 15.79 -19.08 -6.14
C VAL A 120 14.71 -18.81 -5.09
N SER A 121 15.06 -18.69 -3.81
CA SER A 121 14.09 -18.41 -2.75
C SER A 121 13.45 -17.03 -2.88
N ILE A 122 14.19 -16.01 -3.33
CA ILE A 122 13.66 -14.66 -3.61
C ILE A 122 12.69 -14.70 -4.79
N ILE A 123 13.09 -15.33 -5.91
CA ILE A 123 12.24 -15.44 -7.09
C ILE A 123 10.96 -16.21 -6.74
N SER A 124 11.11 -17.35 -6.09
CA SER A 124 10.00 -18.18 -5.58
C SER A 124 9.07 -17.37 -4.68
N PHE A 125 9.61 -16.61 -3.73
CA PHE A 125 8.82 -15.74 -2.87
C PHE A 125 8.01 -14.72 -3.66
N LEU A 126 8.64 -14.00 -4.60
CA LEU A 126 7.95 -12.99 -5.41
C LEU A 126 6.81 -13.59 -6.23
N PHE A 127 7.04 -14.71 -6.92
CA PHE A 127 5.99 -15.35 -7.72
C PHE A 127 4.87 -15.97 -6.87
N PHE A 128 5.20 -16.60 -5.75
CA PHE A 128 4.22 -17.17 -4.82
C PHE A 128 3.33 -16.10 -4.21
N THR A 129 3.94 -15.02 -3.72
CA THR A 129 3.21 -13.93 -3.08
C THR A 129 2.37 -13.16 -4.08
N ASP A 130 2.90 -12.85 -5.27
CA ASP A 130 2.15 -12.20 -6.35
C ASP A 130 0.89 -13.02 -6.74
N MET A 131 1.03 -14.34 -6.85
CA MET A 131 -0.08 -15.24 -7.18
C MET A 131 -1.19 -15.19 -6.13
N LEU A 132 -0.84 -15.37 -4.86
CA LEU A 132 -1.84 -15.44 -3.80
C LEU A 132 -2.48 -14.09 -3.55
N ILE A 133 -1.71 -13.01 -3.61
CA ILE A 133 -2.24 -11.65 -3.47
C ILE A 133 -3.19 -11.35 -4.61
N TYR A 134 -2.86 -11.70 -5.86
CA TYR A 134 -3.77 -11.55 -6.99
C TYR A 134 -5.15 -12.18 -6.71
N TRP A 135 -5.18 -13.43 -6.24
CA TRP A 135 -6.45 -14.12 -5.98
C TRP A 135 -7.19 -13.57 -4.76
N ILE A 136 -6.46 -13.21 -3.70
CA ILE A 136 -7.04 -12.56 -2.52
C ILE A 136 -7.65 -11.21 -2.91
N HIS A 137 -6.89 -10.39 -3.62
CA HIS A 137 -7.30 -9.06 -4.08
C HIS A 137 -8.51 -9.14 -5.01
N ARG A 138 -8.48 -10.02 -6.02
CA ARG A 138 -9.64 -10.26 -6.88
C ARG A 138 -10.85 -10.79 -6.09
N GLY A 139 -10.62 -11.64 -5.09
CA GLY A 139 -11.65 -12.12 -4.17
C GLY A 139 -12.26 -11.00 -3.31
N LEU A 140 -11.45 -10.04 -2.88
CA LEU A 140 -11.88 -8.85 -2.13
C LEU A 140 -12.78 -7.92 -2.96
N HIS A 141 -12.66 -7.96 -4.29
CA HIS A 141 -13.57 -7.30 -5.23
C HIS A 141 -14.88 -8.05 -5.45
N HIS A 142 -15.03 -9.28 -4.93
CA HIS A 142 -16.27 -10.00 -5.05
C HIS A 142 -17.42 -9.29 -4.29
N LYS A 143 -18.60 -9.23 -4.92
CA LYS A 143 -19.80 -8.51 -4.44
C LYS A 143 -20.19 -8.75 -2.98
N LEU A 144 -19.87 -9.94 -2.44
CA LEU A 144 -20.21 -10.33 -1.07
C LEU A 144 -19.35 -9.62 -0.02
N VAL A 145 -18.10 -9.28 -0.35
CA VAL A 145 -17.10 -8.76 0.61
C VAL A 145 -16.69 -7.33 0.29
N TYR A 146 -16.67 -6.94 -1.00
CA TYR A 146 -16.18 -5.64 -1.47
C TYR A 146 -16.71 -4.46 -0.67
N LYS A 147 -18.04 -4.34 -0.55
CA LYS A 147 -18.69 -3.18 0.10
C LYS A 147 -18.21 -2.94 1.54
N ARG A 148 -17.86 -4.01 2.27
CA ARG A 148 -17.51 -3.94 3.70
C ARG A 148 -16.02 -3.88 3.93
N ILE A 149 -15.25 -4.63 3.14
CA ILE A 149 -13.84 -4.88 3.43
C ILE A 149 -12.95 -4.02 2.53
N HIS A 150 -13.18 -4.01 1.21
CA HIS A 150 -12.23 -3.44 0.26
C HIS A 150 -12.64 -2.07 -0.31
N LYS A 151 -13.95 -1.78 -0.35
CA LYS A 151 -14.48 -0.46 -0.73
C LYS A 151 -13.89 0.70 0.11
N PRO A 152 -13.64 0.57 1.43
CA PRO A 152 -12.97 1.61 2.20
C PRO A 152 -11.58 1.99 1.67
N HIS A 153 -10.84 1.06 1.06
CA HIS A 153 -9.58 1.38 0.41
C HIS A 153 -9.82 2.09 -0.94
N HIS A 154 -10.76 1.58 -1.72
CA HIS A 154 -11.15 2.12 -3.02
C HIS A 154 -11.85 3.48 -3.01
N MET A 155 -12.08 4.07 -1.83
CA MET A 155 -12.58 5.43 -1.76
C MET A 155 -11.52 6.45 -2.22
N TRP A 156 -10.24 6.10 -2.15
CA TRP A 156 -9.11 6.91 -2.58
C TRP A 156 -8.82 6.68 -4.07
N LYS A 157 -9.60 7.32 -4.96
CA LYS A 157 -9.44 7.10 -6.41
C LYS A 157 -8.12 7.63 -6.98
N ILE A 158 -7.72 8.82 -6.53
CA ILE A 158 -6.42 9.41 -6.84
C ILE A 158 -5.59 9.27 -5.57
N THR A 159 -4.91 8.13 -5.44
CA THR A 159 -4.19 7.76 -4.23
C THR A 159 -3.00 8.67 -3.98
N THR A 160 -2.64 8.84 -2.70
CA THR A 160 -1.28 9.27 -2.33
C THR A 160 -0.49 8.07 -1.76
N PRO A 161 0.82 8.18 -1.55
CA PRO A 161 1.61 7.15 -0.86
C PRO A 161 1.03 6.75 0.51
N PHE A 162 0.30 7.65 1.19
CA PHE A 162 -0.35 7.37 2.47
C PHE A 162 -1.61 6.49 2.34
N ALA A 163 -2.21 6.39 1.15
CA ALA A 163 -3.33 5.47 0.89
C ALA A 163 -2.90 4.00 0.96
N SER A 164 -1.61 3.73 0.80
CA SER A 164 -1.02 2.39 0.66
C SER A 164 -1.31 1.42 1.80
N HIS A 165 -1.70 1.91 2.98
CA HIS A 165 -2.05 1.12 4.16
C HIS A 165 -3.40 1.52 4.77
N ALA A 166 -4.17 2.36 4.07
CA ALA A 166 -5.47 2.85 4.49
C ALA A 166 -6.58 1.86 4.10
N PHE A 167 -6.55 0.67 4.69
CA PHE A 167 -7.50 -0.43 4.44
C PHE A 167 -8.32 -0.79 5.67
N HIS A 168 -9.39 -1.56 5.47
CA HIS A 168 -10.02 -2.30 6.55
C HIS A 168 -9.01 -3.32 7.15
N PRO A 169 -8.99 -3.58 8.47
CA PRO A 169 -8.01 -4.49 9.06
C PRO A 169 -7.97 -5.90 8.44
N LEU A 170 -9.14 -6.48 8.18
CA LEU A 170 -9.21 -7.78 7.51
C LEU A 170 -8.67 -7.75 6.07
N ASP A 171 -8.83 -6.62 5.37
CA ASP A 171 -8.28 -6.44 4.02
C ASP A 171 -6.75 -6.46 4.07
N GLY A 172 -6.17 -5.60 4.91
CA GLY A 172 -4.72 -5.50 5.08
C GLY A 172 -4.09 -6.80 5.55
N PHE A 173 -4.72 -7.52 6.49
CA PHE A 173 -4.24 -8.85 6.93
C PHE A 173 -4.30 -9.89 5.81
N LEU A 174 -5.41 -9.98 5.07
CA LEU A 174 -5.53 -10.95 3.99
C LEU A 174 -4.51 -10.68 2.89
N GLN A 175 -4.29 -9.43 2.51
CA GLN A 175 -3.29 -9.08 1.50
C GLN A 175 -1.84 -9.28 1.99
N SER A 176 -1.56 -9.16 3.29
CA SER A 176 -0.22 -9.44 3.84
C SER A 176 0.05 -10.93 4.12
N LEU A 177 -1.00 -11.73 4.27
CA LEU A 177 -0.92 -13.13 4.65
C LEU A 177 0.05 -13.96 3.77
N PRO A 178 0.07 -13.83 2.43
CA PRO A 178 0.98 -14.58 1.56
C PRO A 178 2.46 -14.46 1.95
N TYR A 179 2.90 -13.28 2.39
CA TYR A 179 4.27 -13.04 2.81
C TYR A 179 4.62 -13.82 4.08
N HIS A 180 3.67 -13.87 5.02
CA HIS A 180 3.86 -14.51 6.32
C HIS A 180 3.71 -16.02 6.28
N ILE A 181 2.90 -16.57 5.36
CA ILE A 181 2.76 -18.04 5.21
C ILE A 181 3.91 -18.66 4.43
N TYR A 182 4.57 -17.91 3.54
CA TYR A 182 5.66 -18.43 2.71
C TYR A 182 6.73 -19.18 3.52
N PRO A 183 7.29 -18.63 4.62
CA PRO A 183 8.30 -19.33 5.41
C PRO A 183 7.78 -20.58 6.14
N PHE A 184 6.46 -20.80 6.25
CA PHE A 184 5.92 -22.05 6.79
C PHE A 184 5.83 -23.16 5.74
N VAL A 185 5.78 -22.78 4.46
CA VAL A 185 5.69 -23.72 3.33
C VAL A 185 7.08 -24.03 2.77
N PHE A 186 7.90 -23.00 2.57
CA PHE A 186 9.20 -23.06 1.90
C PHE A 186 10.33 -22.56 2.80
N PRO A 187 11.54 -23.14 2.67
CA PRO A 187 12.71 -22.64 3.39
C PRO A 187 13.08 -21.24 2.90
N LEU A 188 13.38 -20.34 3.84
CA LEU A 188 13.79 -18.97 3.54
C LEU A 188 14.81 -18.48 4.57
N HIS A 189 15.87 -17.81 4.11
CA HIS A 189 16.89 -17.28 5.00
C HIS A 189 16.34 -16.11 5.82
N LYS A 190 16.59 -16.08 7.15
CA LYS A 190 16.01 -15.08 8.07
C LYS A 190 16.24 -13.63 7.64
N LEU A 191 17.47 -13.28 7.22
CA LEU A 191 17.77 -11.91 6.75
C LEU A 191 17.12 -11.59 5.39
N VAL A 192 16.97 -12.59 4.52
CA VAL A 192 16.29 -12.39 3.24
C VAL A 192 14.81 -12.16 3.48
N TYR A 193 14.19 -12.91 4.39
CA TYR A 193 12.80 -12.69 4.78
C TYR A 193 12.58 -11.27 5.34
N LEU A 194 13.47 -10.77 6.21
CA LEU A 194 13.39 -9.40 6.72
C LEU A 194 13.58 -8.35 5.61
N GLY A 195 14.53 -8.56 4.70
CA GLY A 195 14.74 -7.69 3.54
C GLY A 195 13.53 -7.66 2.60
N LEU A 196 12.92 -8.82 2.35
CA LEU A 196 11.70 -8.95 1.56
C LEU A 196 10.51 -8.27 2.23
N TYR A 197 10.38 -8.36 3.56
CA TYR A 197 9.36 -7.63 4.30
C TYR A 197 9.47 -6.11 4.09
N ILE A 198 10.69 -5.55 4.12
CA ILE A 198 10.91 -4.13 3.82
C ILE A 198 10.57 -3.83 2.36
N PHE A 199 11.07 -4.64 1.42
CA PHE A 199 10.80 -4.49 -0.01
C PHE A 199 9.30 -4.46 -0.31
N VAL A 200 8.52 -5.38 0.27
CA VAL A 200 7.06 -5.46 0.13
C VAL A 200 6.40 -4.15 0.52
N ASN A 201 6.76 -3.60 1.69
CA ASN A 201 6.18 -2.36 2.19
C ASN A 201 6.53 -1.17 1.29
N VAL A 202 7.79 -1.07 0.85
CA VAL A 202 8.23 -0.03 -0.10
C VAL A 202 7.48 -0.16 -1.41
N TRP A 203 7.31 -1.39 -1.92
CA TRP A 203 6.57 -1.64 -3.15
C TRP A 203 5.10 -1.22 -3.02
N THR A 204 4.41 -1.65 -1.95
CA THR A 204 3.02 -1.29 -1.67
C THR A 204 2.85 0.23 -1.60
N ILE A 205 3.82 0.97 -1.05
CA ILE A 205 3.79 2.44 -1.06
C ILE A 205 3.98 2.98 -2.49
N SER A 206 4.96 2.46 -3.23
CA SER A 206 5.29 2.93 -4.58
C SER A 206 4.18 2.74 -5.61
N ILE A 207 3.32 1.73 -5.47
CA ILE A 207 2.20 1.55 -6.41
C ILE A 207 1.05 2.55 -6.16
N HIS A 208 1.10 3.36 -5.09
CA HIS A 208 0.08 4.36 -4.75
C HIS A 208 0.56 5.81 -4.95
N ASP A 209 1.81 6.02 -5.37
CA ASP A 209 2.46 7.33 -5.41
C ASP A 209 2.18 8.16 -6.68
N GLY A 210 1.37 7.65 -7.60
CA GLY A 210 1.06 8.35 -8.84
C GLY A 210 2.26 8.56 -9.80
N ASP A 211 3.42 7.97 -9.53
CA ASP A 211 4.58 8.01 -10.41
C ASP A 211 4.52 6.87 -11.44
N PHE A 212 4.10 7.22 -12.65
CA PHE A 212 3.85 6.25 -13.73
C PHE A 212 5.13 5.85 -14.49
N ARG A 213 6.31 6.22 -14.00
CA ARG A 213 7.57 5.93 -14.68
C ARG A 213 7.98 4.47 -14.48
N VAL A 214 7.83 3.67 -15.52
CA VAL A 214 8.43 2.33 -15.65
C VAL A 214 9.24 2.28 -16.94
N PRO A 215 10.50 1.77 -16.92
CA PRO A 215 11.31 1.61 -18.13
C PRO A 215 10.55 0.83 -19.21
N ARG A 216 10.66 1.27 -20.47
CA ARG A 216 9.80 0.78 -21.56
C ARG A 216 9.84 -0.75 -21.73
N ILE A 217 11.00 -1.37 -21.50
CA ILE A 217 11.19 -2.82 -21.59
C ILE A 217 10.45 -3.60 -20.48
N PHE A 218 10.22 -2.99 -19.33
CA PHE A 218 9.56 -3.62 -18.18
C PHE A 218 8.06 -3.34 -18.09
N ARG A 219 7.55 -2.33 -18.82
CA ARG A 219 6.12 -1.99 -18.85
C ARG A 219 5.18 -3.18 -19.12
N PRO A 220 5.50 -4.15 -20.00
CA PRO A 220 4.61 -5.29 -20.22
C PRO A 220 4.49 -6.24 -19.02
N PHE A 221 5.48 -6.24 -18.12
CA PHE A 221 5.67 -7.26 -17.08
C PHE A 221 5.41 -6.73 -15.67
N ILE A 222 5.69 -5.46 -15.40
CA ILE A 222 5.58 -4.87 -14.06
C ILE A 222 4.23 -4.20 -13.86
N ASN A 223 3.53 -4.60 -12.79
CA ASN A 223 2.34 -3.94 -12.28
C ASN A 223 2.77 -2.79 -11.33
N GLY A 224 3.04 -1.62 -11.91
CA GLY A 224 3.44 -0.42 -11.16
C GLY A 224 2.29 0.57 -10.90
N SER A 225 2.63 1.74 -10.37
CA SER A 225 1.70 2.81 -9.97
C SER A 225 0.64 3.17 -11.02
N ALA A 226 0.99 3.13 -12.32
CA ALA A 226 0.04 3.39 -13.40
C ALA A 226 -1.09 2.36 -13.52
N HIS A 227 -0.75 1.08 -13.35
CA HIS A 227 -1.72 -0.02 -13.39
C HIS A 227 -2.62 0.02 -12.17
N HIS A 228 -2.04 0.25 -10.98
CA HIS A 228 -2.78 0.33 -9.72
C HIS A 228 -3.67 1.58 -9.64
N THR A 229 -3.25 2.70 -10.20
CA THR A 229 -4.12 3.89 -10.33
C THR A 229 -5.33 3.59 -11.20
N ASP A 230 -5.14 2.94 -12.35
CA ASP A 230 -6.25 2.50 -13.19
C ASP A 230 -7.15 1.47 -12.48
N HIS A 231 -6.57 0.60 -11.67
CA HIS A 231 -7.32 -0.31 -10.81
C HIS A 231 -8.23 0.46 -9.83
N HIS A 232 -7.72 1.51 -9.17
CA HIS A 232 -8.53 2.38 -8.31
C HIS A 232 -9.64 3.15 -9.04
N LEU A 233 -9.44 3.45 -10.32
CA LEU A 233 -10.42 4.18 -11.14
C LEU A 233 -11.49 3.26 -11.75
N PHE A 234 -11.11 2.06 -12.18
CA PHE A 234 -11.95 1.15 -12.97
C PHE A 234 -12.38 -0.12 -12.24
N PHE A 235 -11.77 -0.46 -11.10
CA PHE A 235 -12.08 -1.57 -10.19
C PHE A 235 -11.88 -3.00 -10.73
N ASP A 236 -12.18 -3.24 -12.01
CA ASP A 236 -12.26 -4.60 -12.58
C ASP A 236 -10.95 -5.12 -13.21
N TYR A 237 -9.84 -4.40 -13.04
CA TYR A 237 -8.59 -4.66 -13.76
C TYR A 237 -7.35 -4.53 -12.87
N ASN A 238 -6.25 -5.17 -13.27
CA ASN A 238 -4.90 -5.00 -12.72
C ASN A 238 -4.77 -5.29 -11.20
N TYR A 239 -5.19 -6.47 -10.75
CA TYR A 239 -5.17 -6.88 -9.33
C TYR A 239 -3.79 -7.35 -8.83
N GLY A 240 -2.83 -7.63 -9.71
CA GLY A 240 -1.51 -8.14 -9.34
C GLY A 240 -0.73 -7.18 -8.44
N GLN A 241 0.21 -7.70 -7.66
CA GLN A 241 1.02 -6.88 -6.75
C GLN A 241 2.25 -6.34 -7.48
N TYR A 242 3.07 -7.23 -8.03
CA TYR A 242 4.35 -6.91 -8.66
C TYR A 242 4.30 -7.04 -10.18
N PHE A 243 3.63 -8.09 -10.67
CA PHE A 243 3.67 -8.46 -12.07
C PHE A 243 2.29 -8.42 -12.72
N THR A 244 2.27 -8.19 -14.02
CA THR A 244 1.05 -8.26 -14.84
C THR A 244 0.68 -9.71 -15.19
N LEU A 245 1.50 -10.68 -14.79
CA LEU A 245 1.38 -12.10 -15.18
C LEU A 245 0.01 -12.67 -14.80
N TRP A 246 -0.38 -12.55 -13.54
CA TRP A 246 -1.64 -13.13 -13.05
C TRP A 246 -2.86 -12.40 -13.58
N ASP A 247 -2.75 -11.10 -13.83
CA ASP A 247 -3.78 -10.35 -14.54
C ASP A 247 -3.99 -10.84 -15.97
N ARG A 248 -2.91 -11.21 -16.67
CA ARG A 248 -3.00 -11.78 -18.02
C ARG A 248 -3.61 -13.17 -17.99
N ILE A 249 -3.18 -14.02 -17.06
CA ILE A 249 -3.71 -15.37 -16.90
C ILE A 249 -5.18 -15.33 -16.50
N GLY A 250 -5.54 -14.47 -15.55
CA GLY A 250 -6.90 -14.35 -15.03
C GLY A 250 -7.83 -13.45 -15.86
N GLY A 251 -7.35 -12.87 -16.96
CA GLY A 251 -8.14 -12.05 -17.89
C GLY A 251 -8.55 -10.68 -17.35
N SER A 252 -7.82 -10.13 -16.38
CA SER A 252 -8.05 -8.81 -15.77
C SER A 252 -6.99 -7.77 -16.17
N PHE A 253 -6.06 -8.11 -17.07
CA PHE A 253 -5.04 -7.17 -17.54
C PHE A 253 -5.64 -6.04 -18.38
N LYS A 254 -5.31 -4.80 -18.03
CA LYS A 254 -5.61 -3.61 -18.81
C LYS A 254 -4.38 -2.73 -18.93
N ASN A 255 -4.05 -2.33 -20.15
CA ASN A 255 -2.98 -1.37 -20.40
C ASN A 255 -3.31 -0.03 -19.72
N PRO A 256 -2.40 0.55 -18.91
CA PRO A 256 -2.69 1.77 -18.17
C PRO A 256 -3.02 2.97 -19.07
N SER A 257 -4.10 3.67 -18.74
CA SER A 257 -4.54 4.90 -19.40
C SER A 257 -3.44 5.97 -19.41
N SER A 258 -2.61 6.01 -18.37
CA SER A 258 -1.44 6.90 -18.26
C SER A 258 -0.38 6.65 -19.32
N PHE A 259 -0.21 5.42 -19.80
CA PHE A 259 0.74 5.12 -20.89
C PHE A 259 0.21 5.55 -22.26
N GLU A 260 -1.11 5.76 -22.36
CA GLU A 260 -1.79 6.26 -23.56
C GLU A 260 -2.02 7.78 -23.50
N GLY A 261 -1.51 8.46 -22.47
CA GLY A 261 -1.71 9.90 -22.28
C GLY A 261 -3.15 10.27 -21.86
N LYS A 262 -3.92 9.32 -21.31
CA LYS A 262 -5.30 9.51 -20.85
C LYS A 262 -5.47 9.36 -19.33
N GLY A 263 -4.36 9.27 -18.60
CA GLY A 263 -4.37 9.11 -17.14
C GLY A 263 -4.62 10.42 -16.36
N PRO A 264 -4.64 10.34 -15.03
CA PRO A 264 -4.92 11.50 -14.15
C PRO A 264 -4.02 12.72 -14.40
N HIS A 265 -2.73 12.50 -14.69
CA HIS A 265 -1.79 13.59 -15.02
C HIS A 265 -2.22 14.39 -16.24
N SER A 266 -2.58 13.71 -17.34
CA SER A 266 -3.06 14.36 -18.55
C SER A 266 -4.37 15.11 -18.30
N TYR A 267 -5.26 14.55 -17.48
CA TYR A 267 -6.51 15.19 -17.11
C TYR A 267 -6.28 16.51 -16.35
N VAL A 268 -5.42 16.50 -15.34
CA VAL A 268 -5.07 17.71 -14.56
C VAL A 268 -4.39 18.76 -15.44
N LYS A 269 -3.47 18.34 -16.30
CA LYS A 269 -2.79 19.23 -17.24
C LYS A 269 -3.80 19.94 -18.17
N ASN A 270 -4.67 19.18 -18.83
CA ASN A 270 -5.66 19.71 -19.76
C ASN A 270 -6.64 20.68 -19.08
N MET A 271 -7.12 20.36 -17.87
CA MET A 271 -7.96 21.27 -17.10
C MET A 271 -7.25 22.58 -16.74
N THR A 272 -5.97 22.51 -16.39
CA THR A 272 -5.18 23.69 -16.02
C THR A 272 -4.96 24.59 -17.24
N GLU A 273 -4.61 24.00 -18.39
CA GLU A 273 -4.46 24.72 -19.65
C GLU A 273 -5.79 25.37 -20.10
N GLN A 274 -6.91 24.66 -20.00
CA GLN A 274 -8.24 25.21 -20.31
C GLN A 274 -8.57 26.43 -19.45
N LYS A 275 -8.35 26.36 -18.12
CA LYS A 275 -8.56 27.49 -17.21
C LYS A 275 -7.68 28.71 -17.54
N CYS A 276 -6.44 28.48 -17.96
CA CYS A 276 -5.53 29.55 -18.38
C CYS A 276 -5.93 30.16 -19.73
N SER A 277 -6.56 29.38 -20.62
CA SER A 277 -6.97 29.81 -21.95
C SER A 277 -8.31 30.54 -22.02
N SER A 278 -9.11 30.53 -20.95
CA SER A 278 -10.38 31.27 -20.84
C SER A 278 -10.20 32.56 -20.02
N PRO A 279 -10.06 33.76 -20.65
CA PRO A 279 -10.04 35.01 -19.92
C PRO A 279 -11.44 35.35 -19.38
N SER A 280 -11.47 35.92 -18.19
CA SER A 280 -12.57 36.67 -17.56
C SER A 280 -13.69 37.18 -18.49
N GLU A 281 -14.73 36.37 -18.73
CA GLU A 281 -16.05 36.87 -19.13
C GLU A 281 -17.01 36.63 -17.97
N ASN A 282 -16.98 37.52 -16.98
CA ASN A 282 -18.17 37.94 -16.24
C ASN A 282 -17.83 39.08 -15.27
N GLY A 283 -18.49 40.23 -15.45
CA GLY A 283 -18.92 41.00 -14.28
C GLY A 283 -18.57 42.49 -14.16
N TYR A 284 -18.46 43.27 -15.23
CA TYR A 284 -18.70 44.72 -15.15
C TYR A 284 -19.49 45.24 -16.35
N LYS A 285 -20.79 44.93 -16.38
CA LYS A 285 -21.79 45.82 -16.99
C LYS A 285 -22.69 46.36 -15.90
N LYS A 286 -22.31 47.51 -15.37
CA LYS A 286 -23.16 48.37 -14.55
C LYS A 286 -23.89 49.30 -15.52
N GLU A 287 -24.92 48.80 -16.21
CA GLU A 287 -25.81 49.67 -16.97
C GLU A 287 -26.93 50.17 -16.04
N LYS A 288 -26.96 51.49 -15.92
CA LYS A 288 -27.96 52.30 -15.22
C LYS A 288 -29.36 51.95 -15.70
N LEU A 289 -30.25 51.53 -14.80
CA LEU A 289 -31.67 51.86 -14.95
C LEU A 289 -31.94 53.12 -14.11
N GLY A 290 -32.10 54.23 -14.81
CA GLY A 290 -32.64 55.47 -14.27
C GLY A 290 -34.17 55.42 -14.20
N ASN A 291 -34.69 56.15 -13.22
CA ASN A 291 -36.08 56.47 -12.92
C ASN A 291 -37.07 56.48 -14.11
N GLY A 292 -38.28 55.99 -13.84
CA GLY A 292 -39.51 56.27 -14.58
C GLY A 292 -40.73 55.65 -13.89
N GLU A 293 -41.51 56.49 -13.21
CA GLU A 293 -42.86 56.20 -12.69
C GLU A 293 -43.90 55.93 -13.80
N LEU A 294 -45.12 55.56 -13.35
CA LEU A 294 -46.40 55.38 -14.05
C LEU A 294 -46.56 54.01 -14.76
N THR A 295 -47.64 53.22 -14.60
CA THR A 295 -49.03 53.49 -14.15
C THR A 295 -49.77 52.17 -13.85
N LYS A 296 -50.85 52.28 -13.06
CA LYS A 296 -51.92 51.28 -12.81
C LYS A 296 -52.42 50.57 -14.09
N ILE A 297 -53.03 49.37 -13.94
CA ILE A 297 -54.48 49.11 -14.10
C ILE A 297 -54.77 47.60 -13.89
N GLU A 298 -55.79 47.37 -13.05
CA GLU A 298 -56.63 46.18 -12.81
C GLU A 298 -56.03 44.81 -12.43
#